data_AF-A0A9D8GBZ9-F1
#
_entry.id   AF-A0A9D8GBZ9-F1
#
_cell.length_a   1.000
_cell.length_b   1.000
_cell.length_c   1.000
_cell.angle_alpha   90.00
_cell.angle_beta   90.00
_cell.angle_gamma   90.00
#
_symmetry.space_group_name_H-M   'P 1'
#
loop_
_entity.id
_entity.type
_entity.pdbx_description
1 polymer ?
#
loop_
_entity_poly.entity_id
_entity_poly.type
_entity_poly.pdbx_seq_one_letter_code
_entity_poly.pdbx_strand_id
1 'polypeptide(L)'
;MNQFLSTIPPWIRNKYFIAAAIFIVIVLFLDKNDLFTQLGRKKELRKLETTKKYYTDQIELERKELESLKKNPATIEKYAREKYLMKKDNEDLFLISEKPASPKK
;
A
#
# COMPACT_ATOMS: atom_id res chain seq x y z
N MET A 1 21.36 -21.96 49.85
CA MET A 1 20.63 -20.98 49.00
C MET A 1 21.54 -19.76 48.86
N ASN A 2 21.86 -19.33 47.63
CA ASN A 2 22.79 -18.24 47.23
C ASN A 2 24.17 -18.65 46.65
N GLN A 3 24.22 -19.68 45.81
CA GLN A 3 25.37 -19.89 44.89
C GLN A 3 25.33 -18.97 43.65
N PHE A 4 24.27 -18.17 43.46
CA PHE A 4 24.13 -17.27 42.30
C PHE A 4 24.80 -15.90 42.47
N LEU A 5 25.08 -15.46 43.71
CA LEU A 5 25.70 -14.15 43.95
C LEU A 5 27.22 -14.14 43.70
N SER A 6 27.89 -15.29 43.72
CA SER A 6 29.36 -15.38 43.56
C SER A 6 29.84 -15.28 42.12
N THR A 7 28.96 -15.45 41.13
CA THR A 7 29.32 -15.43 39.69
C THR A 7 29.11 -14.05 39.05
N ILE A 8 28.59 -13.08 39.81
CA ILE A 8 28.33 -11.72 39.30
C ILE A 8 29.64 -10.93 39.33
N PRO A 9 30.17 -10.47 38.18
CA PRO A 9 31.43 -9.75 38.17
C PRO A 9 31.33 -8.39 38.90
N PRO A 10 32.43 -7.88 39.48
CA PRO A 10 32.41 -6.78 40.46
C PRO A 10 31.77 -5.49 39.94
N TRP A 11 31.85 -5.24 38.64
CA TRP A 11 31.28 -4.07 37.97
C TRP A 11 29.75 -3.94 38.08
N ILE A 12 29.03 -5.07 38.21
CA ILE A 12 27.56 -5.15 38.23
C ILE A 12 27.05 -4.96 39.66
N ARG A 13 27.90 -5.14 40.67
CA ARG A 13 27.55 -4.85 42.08
C ARG A 13 27.60 -3.35 42.39
N ASN A 14 28.14 -2.52 41.51
CA ASN A 14 28.19 -1.09 41.70
C ASN A 14 26.79 -0.47 41.48
N LYS A 15 26.22 0.15 42.52
CA LYS A 15 24.92 0.84 42.47
C LYS A 15 24.84 1.90 41.36
N TYR A 16 25.97 2.56 41.05
CA TYR A 16 26.03 3.57 39.98
C TYR A 16 25.97 2.92 38.59
N PHE A 17 26.55 1.73 38.42
CA PHE A 17 26.48 0.99 37.15
C PHE A 17 25.06 0.50 36.88
N ILE A 18 24.39 -0.05 37.90
CA ILE A 18 22.99 -0.48 37.78
C ILE A 18 22.09 0.72 37.46
N ALA A 19 22.26 1.85 38.16
CA ALA A 19 21.49 3.06 37.90
C ALA A 19 21.73 3.59 36.48
N ALA A 20 22.98 3.61 35.99
CA ALA A 20 23.31 4.00 34.64
C ALA A 20 22.73 3.04 33.58
N ALA A 21 22.79 1.73 33.82
CA ALA A 21 22.21 0.73 32.93
C ALA A 21 20.69 0.88 32.83
N ILE A 22 20.00 1.07 33.96
CA ILE A 22 18.56 1.35 33.98
C ILE A 22 18.24 2.65 33.25
N PHE A 23 19.02 3.71 33.48
CA PHE A 23 18.85 4.99 32.79
C PHE A 23 19.00 4.84 31.27
N ILE A 24 20.02 4.11 30.81
CA ILE A 24 20.22 3.81 29.39
C ILE A 24 19.03 3.03 28.83
N VAL A 25 18.54 2.02 29.55
CA VAL A 25 17.36 1.25 29.13
C VAL A 25 16.12 2.16 29.03
N ILE A 26 15.92 3.08 29.96
CA ILE A 26 14.78 4.03 29.90
C ILE A 26 14.90 4.94 28.68
N VAL A 27 16.08 5.52 28.43
CA VAL A 27 16.29 6.41 27.28
C VAL A 27 16.19 5.66 25.94
N LEU A 28 16.60 4.39 25.89
CA LEU A 28 16.57 3.60 24.66
C LEU A 28 15.19 2.97 24.37
N PHE A 29 14.45 2.56 25.40
CA PHE A 29 13.20 1.79 25.22
C PHE A 29 11.93 2.52 25.68
N LEU A 30 12.00 3.40 26.67
CA LEU A 30 10.82 4.12 27.19
C LEU A 30 10.65 5.51 26.55
N ASP A 31 11.73 6.11 26.06
CA ASP A 31 11.66 7.40 25.36
C ASP A 31 11.12 7.25 23.92
N LYS A 32 10.60 8.35 23.36
CA LYS A 32 9.90 8.45 22.06
C LYS A 32 10.74 8.00 20.84
N ASN A 33 12.00 7.66 21.06
CA ASN A 33 12.91 7.05 20.07
C ASN A 33 12.72 5.54 19.91
N ASP A 34 11.58 5.01 20.33
CA ASP A 34 11.17 3.64 20.07
C ASP A 34 11.43 3.23 18.60
N LEU A 35 12.37 2.30 18.43
CA LEU A 35 12.77 1.75 17.15
C LEU A 35 11.57 1.10 16.43
N PHE A 36 10.62 0.53 17.17
CA PHE A 36 9.42 -0.07 16.60
C PHE A 36 8.54 0.99 15.94
N THR A 37 8.34 2.13 16.61
CA THR A 37 7.63 3.27 16.05
C THR A 37 8.31 3.81 14.79
N GLN A 38 9.64 3.93 14.75
CA GLN A 38 10.34 4.38 13.54
C GLN A 38 10.19 3.39 12.38
N LEU A 39 10.26 2.09 12.64
CA LEU A 39 10.03 1.05 11.62
C LEU A 39 8.59 1.10 11.08
N GLY A 40 7.61 1.29 11.97
CA GLY A 40 6.21 1.49 11.59
C GLY A 40 6.03 2.67 10.65
N ARG A 41 6.59 3.83 11.00
CA ARG A 41 6.55 5.05 10.18
C ARG A 41 7.23 4.85 8.81
N LYS A 42 8.38 4.18 8.75
CA LYS A 42 9.05 3.87 7.48
C LYS A 42 8.21 2.97 6.58
N LYS A 43 7.52 1.98 7.17
CA LYS A 43 6.61 1.10 6.43
C LYS A 43 5.40 1.87 5.90
N GLU A 44 4.82 2.74 6.71
CA GLU A 44 3.71 3.60 6.32
C GLU A 44 4.11 4.58 5.20
N LEU A 45 5.28 5.21 5.32
CA LEU A 45 5.84 6.08 4.29
C LEU A 45 5.97 5.34 2.95
N ARG A 46 6.58 4.15 2.94
CA ARG A 46 6.68 3.33 1.72
C ARG A 46 5.32 2.95 1.14
N LYS A 47 4.33 2.66 1.99
CA LYS A 47 2.96 2.35 1.56
C LYS A 47 2.31 3.57 0.89
N LEU A 48 2.46 4.75 1.49
CA LEU A 48 1.94 6.01 0.94
C LEU A 48 2.61 6.35 -0.39
N GLU A 49 3.92 6.22 -0.50
CA GLU A 49 4.67 6.46 -1.74
C GLU A 49 4.23 5.50 -2.86
N THR A 50 4.05 4.22 -2.54
CA THR A 50 3.57 3.22 -3.50
C THR A 50 2.16 3.56 -3.99
N THR A 51 1.28 3.95 -3.06
CA THR A 51 -0.10 4.35 -3.36
C THR A 51 -0.13 5.61 -4.22
N LYS A 52 0.69 6.61 -3.88
CA LYS A 52 0.86 7.84 -4.66
C LYS A 52 1.33 7.52 -6.08
N LYS A 53 2.35 6.67 -6.23
CA LYS A 53 2.87 6.25 -7.54
C LYS A 53 1.78 5.60 -8.38
N TYR A 54 1.07 4.62 -7.82
CA TYR A 54 -0.02 3.93 -8.49
C TYR A 54 -1.08 4.90 -9.04
N TYR A 55 -1.59 5.81 -8.23
CA TYR A 55 -2.60 6.77 -8.69
C TYR A 55 -2.05 7.79 -9.69
N THR A 56 -0.78 8.19 -9.55
CA THR A 56 -0.13 9.09 -10.52
C THR A 56 -0.05 8.42 -11.90
N ASP A 57 0.35 7.15 -11.94
CA ASP A 57 0.45 6.37 -13.18
C ASP A 57 -0.94 6.18 -13.81
N GLN A 58 -1.98 5.88 -13.02
CA GLN A 58 -3.36 5.75 -13.50
C GLN A 58 -3.92 7.06 -14.06
N ILE A 59 -3.67 8.19 -13.38
CA ILE A 59 -4.09 9.51 -13.87
C ILE A 59 -3.40 9.85 -15.20
N GLU A 60 -2.13 9.48 -15.36
CA GLU A 60 -1.42 9.71 -16.63
C GLU A 60 -2.03 8.89 -17.78
N LEU A 61 -2.36 7.62 -17.52
CA LEU A 61 -3.02 6.74 -18.49
C LEU A 61 -4.41 7.27 -18.87
N GLU A 62 -5.24 7.60 -17.89
CA GLU A 62 -6.58 8.14 -18.11
C GLU A 62 -6.53 9.48 -18.87
N ARG A 63 -5.55 10.35 -18.56
CA ARG A 63 -5.36 11.59 -19.31
C ARG A 63 -5.02 11.34 -20.77
N LYS A 64 -4.16 10.36 -21.07
CA LYS A 64 -3.82 9.99 -22.46
C LYS A 64 -5.06 9.44 -23.19
N GLU A 65 -5.84 8.59 -22.53
CA GLU A 65 -7.10 8.08 -23.08
C GLU A 65 -8.08 9.23 -23.35
N LEU A 66 -8.28 10.13 -22.39
CA LEU A 66 -9.17 11.27 -22.50
C LEU A 66 -8.73 12.26 -23.60
N GLU A 67 -7.43 12.50 -23.77
CA GLU A 67 -6.89 13.28 -24.88
C GLU A 67 -7.16 12.61 -26.24
N SER A 68 -7.04 11.28 -26.33
CA SER A 68 -7.36 10.53 -27.54
C SER A 68 -8.84 10.62 -27.90
N LEU A 69 -9.73 10.55 -26.90
CA LEU A 69 -11.17 10.73 -27.07
C LEU A 69 -11.49 12.15 -27.56
N LYS A 70 -10.90 13.19 -26.95
CA LYS A 70 -11.17 14.58 -27.34
C LYS A 70 -10.75 14.92 -28.77
N LYS A 71 -9.64 14.35 -29.24
CA LYS A 71 -9.03 14.73 -30.53
C LYS A 71 -9.62 13.99 -31.72
N ASN A 72 -10.18 12.80 -31.53
CA ASN A 72 -10.63 11.98 -32.65
C ASN A 72 -12.03 11.36 -32.39
N PRO A 73 -13.04 11.71 -33.21
CA PRO A 73 -14.40 11.20 -33.07
C PRO A 73 -14.51 9.68 -33.28
N ALA A 74 -13.63 9.07 -34.06
CA ALA A 74 -13.61 7.61 -34.24
C ALA A 74 -13.25 6.87 -32.94
N THR A 75 -12.37 7.45 -32.12
CA THR A 75 -12.01 6.92 -30.80
C THR A 75 -13.18 7.01 -29.81
N ILE A 76 -13.99 8.08 -29.90
CA ILE A 76 -15.22 8.22 -29.10
C ILE A 76 -16.22 7.12 -29.47
N GLU A 77 -16.47 6.92 -30.76
CA GLU A 77 -17.41 5.89 -31.23
C GLU A 77 -16.93 4.49 -30.82
N LYS A 78 -15.64 4.19 -31.00
CA LYS A 78 -15.06 2.91 -30.56
C LYS A 78 -15.25 2.69 -29.06
N TYR A 79 -14.96 3.70 -28.24
CA TYR A 79 -15.13 3.62 -26.79
C TYR A 79 -16.59 3.42 -26.38
N ALA A 80 -17.52 4.15 -27.01
CA ALA A 80 -18.96 3.98 -26.77
C ALA A 80 -19.46 2.57 -27.16
N ARG A 81 -19.00 2.02 -28.29
CA ARG A 81 -19.35 0.67 -28.74
C ARG A 81 -18.73 -0.42 -27.84
N GLU A 82 -17.47 -0.30 -27.43
CA GLU A 82 -16.79 -1.34 -26.64
C GLU A 82 -17.14 -1.32 -25.15
N LYS A 83 -17.25 -0.13 -24.53
CA LYS A 83 -17.50 0.00 -23.09
C LYS A 83 -18.97 0.03 -22.74
N TYR A 84 -19.78 0.67 -23.57
CA TYR A 84 -21.21 0.91 -23.29
C TYR A 84 -22.14 0.15 -24.23
N LEU A 85 -21.60 -0.62 -25.18
CA LEU A 85 -22.38 -1.38 -26.17
C LEU A 85 -23.40 -0.50 -26.91
N MET A 86 -23.07 0.77 -27.11
CA MET A 86 -23.93 1.72 -27.81
C MET A 86 -24.08 1.34 -29.28
N LYS A 87 -25.30 1.45 -29.80
CA LYS A 87 -25.65 1.23 -31.20
C LYS A 87 -26.44 2.42 -31.75
N LYS A 88 -26.45 2.61 -33.06
CA LYS A 88 -27.36 3.55 -33.73
C LYS A 88 -28.73 2.91 -33.91
N ASP A 89 -29.77 3.74 -34.08
CA ASP A 89 -31.16 3.25 -34.21
C ASP A 89 -31.36 2.32 -35.41
N ASN A 90 -30.52 2.45 -36.44
CA ASN A 90 -30.54 1.63 -37.66
C ASN A 90 -29.54 0.46 -37.64
N GLU A 91 -28.94 0.13 -36.50
CA GLU A 91 -27.98 -0.97 -36.35
C GLU A 91 -28.46 -2.00 -35.33
N ASP A 92 -28.15 -3.28 -35.57
CA ASP A 92 -28.41 -4.39 -34.64
C ASP A 92 -27.10 -4.90 -34.02
N LEU A 93 -27.10 -5.07 -32.70
CA LEU A 93 -25.93 -5.48 -31.92
C LEU A 93 -26.05 -6.98 -31.58
N PHE A 94 -25.11 -7.79 -32.05
CA PHE A 94 -25.03 -9.22 -31.75
C PHE A 94 -23.92 -9.50 -30.74
N LEU A 95 -24.27 -10.03 -29.57
CA LEU A 95 -23.32 -10.44 -28.52
C LEU A 95 -23.08 -11.94 -28.61
N ILE A 96 -21.93 -12.35 -29.13
CA ILE A 96 -21.54 -13.76 -29.23
C ILE A 96 -20.84 -14.13 -27.92
N SER A 97 -21.50 -14.96 -27.11
CA SER A 97 -20.94 -15.49 -25.87
C SER A 97 -20.33 -16.87 -26.11
N GLU A 98 -19.13 -17.14 -25.59
CA GLU A 98 -18.47 -18.45 -25.69
C GLU A 98 -19.22 -19.57 -24.93
N LYS A 99 -20.15 -19.21 -24.04
CA LYS A 99 -21.00 -20.17 -23.33
C LYS A 99 -22.40 -20.18 -23.92
N PRO A 100 -22.96 -21.37 -24.24
CA PRO A 100 -24.36 -21.46 -24.64
C PRO A 100 -25.22 -20.92 -23.50
N ALA A 101 -26.14 -20.02 -23.84
CA ALA A 101 -27.04 -19.39 -22.88
C ALA A 101 -27.78 -20.46 -22.07
N SER A 102 -27.64 -20.42 -20.74
CA SER A 102 -28.46 -21.23 -19.86
C SER A 102 -29.92 -20.77 -19.98
N PRO A 103 -30.89 -21.69 -20.11
CA PRO A 103 -32.28 -21.32 -20.25
C PRO A 103 -32.72 -20.56 -18.99
N LYS A 104 -33.12 -19.31 -19.16
CA LYS A 104 -33.82 -18.55 -18.11
C LYS A 104 -35.16 -19.23 -17.89
N LYS A 105 -35.36 -19.79 -16.69
CA LYS A 105 -36.66 -20.25 -16.18
C LYS A 105 -37.63 -19.09 -16.05
#